data_AF-A0A2M7B322-F1
#
_entry.id   AF-A0A2M7B322-F1
#
_cell.length_a   1.000
_cell.length_b   1.000
_cell.length_c   1.000
_cell.angle_alpha   90.00
_cell.angle_beta   90.00
_cell.angle_gamma   90.00
#
_symmetry.space_group_name_H-M   'P 1'
#
loop_
_entity.id
_entity.type
_entity.pdbx_description
1 polymer ?
#
loop_
_entity_poly.entity_id
_entity_poly.type
_entity_poly.pdbx_seq_one_letter_code
_entity_poly.pdbx_strand_id
1 'polypeptide(L)' 'ERCTVCHNLDRVTSAHKTTDQWTATVEKMVGNGAQLNAQEKQTLVDYLAQTYP' A
#
# COMPACT_ATOMS: atom_id res chain seq x y z
N GLU A 1 4.48 10.41 -2.11
CA GLU A 1 4.99 11.18 -0.95
C GLU A 1 4.29 10.91 0.40
N ARG A 2 3.10 10.25 0.43
CA ARG A 2 2.37 10.03 1.71
C ARG A 2 2.88 8.85 2.54
N CYS A 3 3.47 7.84 1.90
CA CYS A 3 3.82 6.57 2.55
C CYS A 3 5.13 6.60 3.35
N THR A 4 5.96 7.64 3.17
CA THR A 4 7.25 7.81 3.85
C THR A 4 7.19 8.71 5.08
N VAL A 5 5.99 9.19 5.44
CA VAL A 5 5.79 10.08 6.61
C VAL A 5 5.95 9.32 7.93
N CYS A 6 5.59 8.04 7.98
CA CYS A 6 5.61 7.24 9.21
C CYS A 6 6.78 6.23 9.26
N HIS A 7 7.24 5.72 8.12
CA HIS A 7 8.35 4.76 8.02
C HIS A 7 8.91 4.73 6.58
N ASN A 8 10.05 4.07 6.37
CA ASN A 8 10.61 3.88 5.03
C ASN A 8 9.81 2.84 4.19
N LEU A 9 10.20 2.65 2.94
CA LEU A 9 9.51 1.75 2.01
C LEU A 9 10.07 0.32 1.98
N ASP A 10 11.11 0.00 2.75
CA ASP A 10 11.83 -1.26 2.66
C ASP A 10 10.89 -2.47 2.79
N ARG A 11 9.93 -2.40 3.74
CA ARG A 11 8.93 -3.45 3.97
C ARG A 11 7.98 -3.66 2.78
N VAL A 12 7.73 -2.61 2.00
CA VAL A 12 6.87 -2.65 0.82
C VAL A 12 7.67 -3.21 -0.35
N THR A 13 8.88 -2.72 -0.59
CA THR A 13 9.70 -3.12 -1.73
C THR A 13 10.31 -4.52 -1.60
N SER A 14 10.39 -5.06 -0.38
CA SER A 14 10.87 -6.42 -0.13
C SER A 14 9.75 -7.47 -0.06
N ALA A 15 8.49 -7.07 -0.17
CA ALA A 15 7.35 -7.96 -0.04
C ALA A 15 6.77 -8.30 -1.42
N HIS A 16 6.33 -9.55 -1.57
CA HIS A 16 5.65 -10.09 -2.74
C HIS A 16 4.28 -10.58 -2.29
N LYS A 17 3.20 -10.05 -2.86
CA LYS A 17 1.85 -10.26 -2.37
C LYS A 17 0.82 -10.23 -3.49
N THR A 18 -0.25 -10.99 -3.30
CA THR A 18 -1.44 -10.89 -4.17
C THR A 18 -2.18 -9.57 -3.99
N THR A 19 -3.06 -9.23 -4.93
CA THR A 19 -3.92 -8.03 -4.86
C THR A 19 -4.70 -7.95 -3.55
N ASP A 20 -5.27 -9.07 -3.07
CA ASP A 20 -6.03 -9.11 -1.81
C ASP A 20 -5.13 -8.83 -0.60
N GLN A 21 -3.91 -9.36 -0.60
CA GLN A 21 -2.93 -9.13 0.46
C GLN A 21 -2.41 -7.68 0.46
N TRP A 22 -2.23 -7.08 -0.71
CA TRP A 22 -1.90 -5.66 -0.83
C TRP A 22 -3.06 -4.77 -0.39
N THR A 23 -4.30 -5.13 -0.73
CA THR A 23 -5.52 -4.44 -0.28
C THR A 23 -5.57 -4.38 1.24
N ALA A 24 -5.43 -5.53 1.91
CA ALA A 24 -5.42 -5.59 3.37
C ALA A 24 -4.27 -4.76 3.98
N THR A 25 -3.10 -4.74 3.32
CA THR A 25 -1.95 -3.94 3.78
C THR A 25 -2.24 -2.44 3.70
N VAL A 26 -2.77 -1.96 2.57
CA VAL A 26 -3.11 -0.54 2.38
C VAL A 26 -4.23 -0.14 3.34
N GLU A 27 -5.24 -0.98 3.55
CA GLU A 27 -6.30 -0.76 4.54
C GLU A 27 -5.75 -0.61 5.95
N LYS A 28 -4.80 -1.47 6.34
CA LYS A 28 -4.12 -1.36 7.63
C LYS A 28 -3.39 -0.02 7.76
N MET A 29 -2.73 0.46 6.71
CA MET A 29 -2.04 1.76 6.74
C MET A 29 -3.02 2.92 6.86
N VAL A 30 -4.15 2.86 6.16
CA VAL A 30 -5.24 3.85 6.31
C VAL A 30 -5.79 3.85 7.73
N GLY A 31 -6.03 2.66 8.32
CA GLY A 31 -6.43 2.53 9.72
C GLY A 31 -5.40 3.09 10.71
N ASN A 32 -4.13 3.09 10.34
CA ASN A 32 -3.05 3.70 11.11
C ASN A 32 -2.89 5.22 10.87
N GLY A 33 -3.72 5.83 10.03
CA GLY A 33 -3.74 7.27 9.77
C GLY A 33 -3.23 7.71 8.40
N ALA A 34 -2.88 6.79 7.50
CA ALA A 34 -2.58 7.16 6.12
C ALA A 34 -3.83 7.73 5.43
N GLN A 35 -3.72 8.94 4.90
CA GLN A 35 -4.84 9.59 4.23
C GLN A 35 -4.82 9.27 2.74
N LEU A 36 -5.72 8.38 2.32
CA LEU A 36 -5.97 8.04 0.92
C LEU A 36 -7.47 8.06 0.67
N ASN A 37 -7.89 8.67 -0.43
CA ASN A 37 -9.26 8.51 -0.91
C ASN A 37 -9.46 7.14 -1.60
N ALA A 38 -10.70 6.79 -1.92
CA ALA A 38 -11.03 5.49 -2.50
C ALA A 38 -10.32 5.22 -3.83
N GLN A 39 -10.17 6.24 -4.68
CA GLN A 39 -9.51 6.11 -5.98
C GLN A 39 -7.99 5.96 -5.82
N GLU A 40 -7.37 6.76 -4.95
CA GLU A 40 -5.94 6.65 -4.61
C GLU A 40 -5.61 5.27 -4.02
N LYS A 41 -6.49 4.75 -3.15
CA LYS A 41 -6.34 3.41 -2.57
C LYS A 41 -6.34 2.34 -3.67
N GLN A 42 -7.31 2.39 -4.59
CA GLN A 42 -7.39 1.42 -5.67
C GLN A 42 -6.16 1.48 -6.58
N THR A 43 -5.78 2.67 -7.03
CA THR A 43 -4.59 2.85 -7.88
C THR A 43 -3.31 2.37 -7.20
N LEU A 44 -3.17 2.60 -5.89
CA LEU A 44 -2.00 2.12 -5.13
C LEU A 44 -1.98 0.60 -5.04
N VAL A 45 -3.11 -0.04 -4.75
CA VAL A 45 -3.22 -1.50 -4.69
C VAL A 45 -2.86 -2.12 -6.04
N ASP A 46 -3.40 -1.59 -7.13
CA ASP A 46 -3.15 -2.08 -8.48
C ASP A 46 -1.66 -1.97 -8.84
N TYR A 47 -1.05 -0.82 -8.54
CA TYR A 47 0.38 -0.61 -8.75
C TYR A 47 1.24 -1.60 -7.94
N LEU A 48 0.92 -1.80 -6.66
CA LEU A 48 1.68 -2.70 -5.79
C LEU A 48 1.55 -4.16 -6.24
N ALA A 49 0.37 -4.61 -6.63
CA ALA A 49 0.15 -5.96 -7.13
C ALA A 49 0.83 -6.21 -8.48
N GLN A 50 0.90 -5.20 -9.35
CA GLN A 50 1.61 -5.29 -10.63
C GLN A 50 3.13 -5.28 -10.46
N THR A 51 3.63 -4.47 -9.53
CA THR A 51 5.07 -4.26 -9.33
C THR A 51 5.69 -5.31 -8.42
N TYR A 52 4.93 -5.79 -7.44
CA TYR A 52 5.37 -6.72 -6.39
C TYR A 52 4.40 -7.91 -6.20
N PRO A 53 4.21 -8.74 -7.25
CA PRO A 53 3.36 -9.93 -7.17
C PRO A 53 3.95 -10.99 -6.23
#